data_AF-A0A7J0G1E2-F1
#
_entry.id   AF-A0A7J0G1E2-F1
#
_cell.length_a   1.000
_cell.length_b   1.000
_cell.length_c   1.000
_cell.angle_alpha   90.00
_cell.angle_beta   90.00
_cell.angle_gamma   90.00
#
_symmetry.space_group_name_H-M   'P 1'
#
loop_
_entity.id
_entity.type
_entity.pdbx_description
1 polymer ?
#
loop_
_entity_poly.entity_id
_entity_poly.type
_entity_poly.pdbx_seq_one_letter_code
_entity_poly.pdbx_strand_id
1 'polypeptide(L)'
;MAYRSRSAKEELKGAMAVQSAAKDKPSHGLMFSIHKISKTPIVAFAFALLLIDALLVALIIAYVPYTKIDWNAYMSQVSGFLEGERDYGNLKGDTGPLVYPAGFLYIYSAIQFLTGGEVFPAQVIY
;
A
#
# COMPACT_ATOMS: atom_id res chain seq x y z
N MET A 1 66.36 16.09 -36.48
CA MET A 1 65.01 15.88 -37.08
C MET A 1 64.21 14.74 -36.39
N ALA A 2 64.40 14.48 -35.08
CA ALA A 2 63.77 13.34 -34.37
C ALA A 2 62.95 13.72 -33.12
N TYR A 3 62.84 15.03 -32.82
CA TYR A 3 62.05 15.54 -31.68
C TYR A 3 60.58 15.80 -32.07
N ARG A 4 60.37 16.33 -33.28
CA ARG A 4 59.04 16.69 -33.80
C ARG A 4 58.13 15.48 -34.10
N SER A 5 58.70 14.32 -34.37
CA SER A 5 57.95 13.09 -34.64
C SER A 5 57.43 12.39 -33.38
N ARG A 6 58.08 12.58 -32.23
CA ARG A 6 57.62 12.07 -30.94
C ARG A 6 56.49 12.91 -30.36
N SER A 7 56.59 14.24 -30.44
CA SER A 7 55.54 15.16 -29.98
C SER A 7 54.20 14.91 -30.69
N ALA A 8 54.22 14.74 -32.02
CA ALA A 8 53.01 14.48 -32.80
C ALA A 8 52.37 13.12 -32.47
N LYS A 9 53.17 12.10 -32.10
CA LYS A 9 52.64 10.80 -31.68
C LYS A 9 51.98 10.86 -30.30
N GLU A 10 52.54 11.61 -29.35
CA GLU A 10 51.96 11.78 -28.02
C GLU A 10 50.67 12.62 -28.06
N GLU A 11 50.63 13.68 -28.88
CA GLU A 11 49.38 14.45 -29.11
C GLU A 11 48.29 13.60 -29.77
N LEU A 12 48.64 12.77 -30.75
CA LEU A 12 47.69 11.85 -31.39
C LEU A 12 47.17 10.80 -30.40
N LYS A 13 48.06 10.26 -29.53
CA LYS A 13 47.68 9.31 -28.47
C LYS A 13 46.76 9.97 -27.44
N GLY A 14 47.05 11.22 -27.06
CA GLY A 14 46.22 12.02 -26.16
C GLY A 14 44.84 12.32 -26.77
N ALA A 15 44.79 12.73 -28.03
CA ALA A 15 43.53 13.00 -28.73
C ALA A 15 42.67 11.74 -28.91
N MET A 16 43.28 10.57 -29.18
CA MET A 16 42.58 9.29 -29.25
C MET A 16 42.12 8.79 -27.88
N ALA A 17 42.89 9.03 -26.82
CA ALA A 17 42.49 8.70 -25.45
C ALA A 17 41.31 9.55 -24.96
N VAL A 18 41.28 10.85 -25.31
CA VAL A 18 40.18 11.76 -24.96
C VAL A 18 38.90 11.41 -25.74
N GLN A 19 38.99 10.99 -27.01
CA GLN A 19 37.81 10.54 -27.76
C GLN A 19 37.25 9.20 -27.25
N SER A 20 38.10 8.31 -26.72
CA SER A 20 37.63 7.05 -26.12
C SER A 20 36.96 7.25 -24.75
N ALA A 21 37.30 8.31 -24.02
CA ALA A 21 36.75 8.59 -22.69
C ALA A 21 35.39 9.31 -22.72
N ALA A 22 34.98 9.90 -23.85
CA ALA A 22 33.75 10.68 -23.97
C ALA A 22 32.49 9.85 -24.33
N LYS A 23 32.58 8.51 -24.35
CA LYS A 23 31.52 7.64 -24.88
C LYS A 23 30.79 6.75 -23.87
N ASP A 24 30.99 6.96 -22.58
CA ASP A 24 30.19 6.28 -21.54
C ASP A 24 29.55 7.30 -20.59
N LYS A 25 28.37 7.76 -20.98
CA LYS A 25 27.43 8.39 -20.06
C LYS A 25 26.38 7.33 -19.72
N PRO A 26 26.36 6.74 -18.52
CA PRO A 26 25.30 5.83 -18.16
C PRO A 26 24.05 6.66 -17.89
N SER A 27 23.24 6.88 -18.92
CA SER A 27 21.83 7.19 -18.74
C SER A 27 21.15 5.91 -18.28
N HIS A 28 21.37 5.51 -17.02
CA HIS A 28 20.49 4.55 -16.39
C HIS A 28 19.18 5.27 -16.09
N GLY A 29 18.35 5.35 -17.15
CA GLY A 29 16.96 5.69 -17.04
C GLY A 29 16.34 4.82 -15.96
N LEU A 30 15.64 5.47 -15.05
CA LEU A 30 14.68 4.87 -14.14
C LEU A 30 13.50 4.33 -14.98
N MET A 31 13.77 3.33 -15.81
CA MET A 31 12.76 2.60 -16.55
C MET A 31 12.73 1.21 -15.93
N PHE A 32 11.99 1.11 -14.83
CA PHE A 32 11.69 -0.16 -14.19
C PHE A 32 10.99 -1.02 -15.25
N SER A 33 11.74 -1.91 -15.87
CA SER A 33 11.25 -2.71 -16.99
C SER A 33 10.24 -3.73 -16.45
N ILE A 34 8.96 -3.40 -16.58
CA ILE A 34 7.80 -4.20 -16.11
C ILE A 34 7.87 -5.64 -16.65
N HIS A 35 8.53 -5.85 -17.79
CA HIS A 35 8.68 -7.17 -18.41
C HIS A 35 9.60 -8.15 -17.66
N LYS A 36 10.51 -7.68 -16.78
CA LYS A 36 11.44 -8.59 -16.06
C LYS A 36 10.88 -9.10 -14.72
N ILE A 37 9.81 -8.47 -14.22
CA ILE A 37 9.17 -8.79 -12.93
C ILE A 37 8.35 -10.07 -13.03
N SER A 38 7.64 -10.28 -14.14
CA SER A 38 6.74 -11.41 -14.35
C SER A 38 7.42 -12.80 -14.36
N LYS A 39 8.73 -12.88 -14.63
CA LYS A 39 9.47 -14.16 -14.68
C LYS A 39 10.23 -14.49 -13.40
N THR A 40 9.99 -13.77 -12.31
CA THR A 40 10.60 -14.08 -11.02
C THR A 40 9.69 -15.00 -10.19
N PRO A 41 10.19 -16.13 -9.67
CA PRO A 41 9.39 -17.04 -8.84
C PRO A 41 8.83 -16.34 -7.59
N ILE A 42 9.47 -15.26 -7.14
CA ILE A 42 9.02 -14.43 -6.01
C ILE A 42 7.67 -13.77 -6.30
N VAL A 43 7.46 -13.24 -7.51
CA VAL A 43 6.21 -12.56 -7.87
C VAL A 43 5.07 -13.57 -7.97
N ALA A 44 5.31 -14.72 -8.61
CA ALA A 44 4.35 -15.81 -8.66
C ALA A 44 3.98 -16.32 -7.25
N PHE A 45 4.97 -16.45 -6.36
CA PHE A 45 4.76 -16.84 -4.97
C PHE A 45 3.96 -15.78 -4.19
N ALA A 46 4.27 -14.50 -4.34
CA ALA A 46 3.52 -13.42 -3.71
C ALA A 46 2.04 -13.40 -4.17
N PHE A 47 1.78 -13.59 -5.46
CA PHE A 47 0.41 -13.73 -5.97
C PHE A 47 -0.30 -14.96 -5.39
N ALA A 48 0.38 -16.10 -5.32
CA ALA A 48 -0.19 -17.31 -4.72
C ALA A 48 -0.54 -17.10 -3.25
N LEU A 49 0.33 -16.42 -2.48
CA LEU A 49 0.06 -16.07 -1.08
C LEU A 49 -1.18 -15.18 -0.95
N LEU A 50 -1.28 -14.11 -1.75
CA LEU A 50 -2.45 -13.22 -1.71
C LEU A 50 -3.74 -13.95 -2.10
N LEU A 51 -3.69 -14.87 -3.07
CA LEU A 51 -4.85 -15.67 -3.45
C LEU A 51 -5.29 -16.64 -2.35
N ILE A 52 -4.33 -17.31 -1.71
CA ILE A 52 -4.61 -18.23 -0.59
C ILE A 52 -5.17 -17.46 0.60
N ASP A 53 -4.60 -16.29 0.92
CA ASP A 53 -5.06 -15.40 1.98
C ASP A 53 -6.50 -14.93 1.73
N ALA A 54 -6.79 -14.43 0.53
CA ALA A 54 -8.14 -14.01 0.14
C ALA A 54 -9.14 -15.18 0.20
N LEU A 55 -8.75 -16.37 -0.23
CA LEU A 55 -9.59 -17.57 -0.13
C LEU A 55 -9.86 -17.94 1.34
N LEU A 56 -8.84 -17.92 2.19
CA LEU A 56 -8.99 -18.21 3.63
C LEU A 56 -9.88 -17.18 4.32
N VAL A 57 -9.69 -15.89 4.06
CA VAL A 57 -10.56 -14.82 4.60
C VAL A 57 -12.00 -15.02 4.13
N ALA A 58 -12.24 -15.33 2.86
CA ALA A 58 -13.57 -15.60 2.35
C ALA A 58 -14.23 -16.82 3.04
N LEU A 59 -13.47 -17.89 3.29
CA LEU A 59 -13.95 -19.07 4.02
C LEU A 59 -14.26 -18.73 5.49
N ILE A 60 -13.45 -17.89 6.14
CA ILE A 60 -13.72 -17.43 7.50
C ILE A 60 -15.03 -16.64 7.56
N ILE A 61 -15.23 -15.68 6.65
CA ILE A 61 -16.46 -14.90 6.58
C ILE A 61 -17.68 -15.81 6.32
N ALA A 62 -17.53 -16.83 5.47
CA ALA A 62 -18.63 -17.72 5.12
C ALA A 62 -18.99 -18.75 6.21
N TYR A 63 -18.02 -19.24 6.99
CA TYR A 63 -18.21 -20.41 7.84
C TYR A 63 -17.94 -20.20 9.33
N VAL A 64 -17.24 -19.13 9.72
CA VAL A 64 -16.97 -18.85 11.13
C VAL A 64 -18.05 -17.91 11.68
N PRO A 65 -18.79 -18.30 12.74
CA PRO A 65 -19.80 -17.45 13.33
C PRO A 65 -19.23 -16.13 13.85
N TYR A 66 -19.88 -15.02 13.49
CA TYR A 66 -19.51 -13.70 13.98
C TYR A 66 -19.83 -13.53 15.47
N THR A 67 -18.93 -12.88 16.21
CA THR A 67 -19.13 -12.52 17.62
C THR A 67 -19.58 -11.06 17.75
N LYS A 68 -20.80 -10.84 18.24
CA LYS A 68 -21.55 -9.57 18.12
C LYS A 68 -21.10 -8.39 18.99
N ILE A 69 -20.12 -8.59 19.87
CA ILE A 69 -19.92 -7.73 21.04
C ILE A 69 -19.61 -6.28 20.62
N ASP A 70 -18.65 -6.09 19.73
CA ASP A 70 -18.19 -4.74 19.41
C ASP A 70 -19.03 -4.05 18.33
N TRP A 71 -19.51 -4.78 17.31
CA TRP A 71 -20.22 -4.15 16.19
C TRP A 71 -21.49 -3.41 16.62
N ASN A 72 -22.31 -4.04 17.45
CA ASN A 72 -23.53 -3.42 17.93
C ASN A 72 -23.24 -2.16 18.77
N ALA A 73 -22.22 -2.24 19.64
CA ALA A 73 -21.80 -1.10 20.43
C ALA A 73 -21.28 0.05 19.53
N TYR A 74 -20.48 -0.27 18.51
CA TYR A 74 -19.95 0.68 17.56
C TYR A 74 -21.07 1.35 16.76
N MET A 75 -22.02 0.59 16.22
CA MET A 75 -23.14 1.16 15.46
C MET A 75 -24.04 2.05 16.33
N SER A 76 -24.24 1.73 17.61
CA SER A 76 -24.96 2.61 18.54
C SER A 76 -24.21 3.92 18.77
N GLN A 77 -22.90 3.86 19.02
CA GLN A 77 -22.06 5.04 19.24
C GLN A 77 -22.00 5.93 18.00
N VAL A 78 -21.86 5.33 16.81
CA VAL A 78 -21.85 6.04 15.53
C VAL A 78 -23.22 6.67 15.25
N SER A 79 -24.32 5.99 15.53
CA SER A 79 -25.67 6.54 15.34
C SER A 79 -25.89 7.79 16.20
N GLY A 80 -25.52 7.74 17.49
CA GLY A 80 -25.58 8.93 18.35
C GLY A 80 -24.75 10.10 17.81
N PHE A 81 -23.56 9.81 17.27
CA PHE A 81 -22.74 10.83 16.61
C PHE A 81 -23.42 11.40 15.35
N LEU A 82 -23.98 10.55 14.49
CA LEU A 82 -24.69 10.98 13.27
C LEU A 82 -25.96 11.80 13.60
N GLU A 83 -26.60 11.54 14.73
CA GLU A 83 -27.75 12.29 15.26
C GLU A 83 -27.38 13.64 15.87
N GLY A 84 -26.08 13.92 16.07
CA GLY A 84 -25.60 15.22 16.51
C GLY A 84 -24.93 15.25 17.87
N GLU A 85 -24.84 14.11 18.59
CA GLU A 85 -24.12 14.06 19.87
C GLU A 85 -22.62 14.28 19.66
N ARG A 86 -22.01 15.09 20.52
CA ARG A 86 -20.59 15.47 20.48
C ARG A 86 -19.89 15.28 21.82
N ASP A 87 -20.64 15.11 22.91
CA ASP A 87 -20.11 14.68 24.20
C ASP A 87 -19.81 13.18 24.17
N TYR A 88 -18.53 12.83 24.20
CA TYR A 88 -18.07 11.43 24.17
C TYR A 88 -18.58 10.65 25.37
N GLY A 89 -18.82 11.32 26.50
CA GLY A 89 -19.41 10.72 27.68
C GLY A 89 -20.84 10.22 27.45
N ASN A 90 -21.53 10.67 26.40
CA ASN A 90 -22.90 10.28 26.05
C ASN A 90 -22.97 9.30 24.87
N LEU A 91 -21.92 9.21 24.04
CA LEU A 91 -21.82 8.23 22.97
C LEU A 91 -21.58 6.84 23.57
N LYS A 92 -22.64 6.05 23.81
CA LYS A 92 -22.53 4.73 24.46
C LYS A 92 -23.17 3.62 23.63
N GLY A 93 -22.63 2.42 23.80
CA GLY A 93 -23.26 1.17 23.37
C GLY A 93 -23.35 0.20 24.55
N ASP A 94 -23.67 -1.06 24.27
CA ASP A 94 -23.81 -2.11 25.29
C ASP A 94 -22.50 -2.38 26.08
N THR A 95 -21.35 -1.98 25.52
CA THR A 95 -20.02 -2.07 26.15
C THR A 95 -19.61 -0.83 26.94
N GLY A 96 -20.49 0.18 27.03
CA GLY A 96 -20.24 1.43 27.73
C GLY A 96 -19.92 2.62 26.79
N PRO A 97 -19.37 3.72 27.33
CA PRO A 97 -19.07 4.91 26.55
C PRO A 97 -17.95 4.69 25.53
N LEU A 98 -17.97 5.51 24.48
CA LEU A 98 -16.95 5.58 23.46
C LEU A 98 -15.63 6.00 24.09
N VAL A 99 -14.62 5.14 23.99
CA VAL A 99 -13.26 5.39 24.48
C VAL A 99 -12.26 5.65 23.35
N TYR A 100 -12.68 5.51 22.09
CA TYR A 100 -11.82 5.74 20.92
C TYR A 100 -11.84 7.20 20.46
N PRO A 101 -10.76 7.72 19.86
CA PRO A 101 -10.71 9.07 19.31
C PRO A 101 -11.68 9.30 18.14
N ALA A 102 -11.91 10.57 17.76
CA ALA A 102 -12.84 10.98 16.69
C ALA A 102 -12.67 10.25 15.34
N GLY A 103 -11.44 9.82 15.01
CA GLY A 103 -11.18 9.04 13.79
C GLY A 103 -12.01 7.76 13.71
N PHE A 104 -12.29 7.12 14.86
CA PHE A 104 -13.19 5.97 14.94
C PHE A 104 -14.58 6.32 14.40
N LEU A 105 -15.16 7.43 14.86
CA LEU A 105 -16.49 7.86 14.42
C LEU A 105 -16.51 8.12 12.92
N TYR A 106 -15.52 8.82 12.38
CA TYR A 106 -15.48 9.11 10.94
C TYR A 106 -15.35 7.86 10.08
N ILE A 107 -14.47 6.93 10.45
CA ILE A 107 -14.25 5.69 9.72
C ILE A 107 -15.51 4.82 9.79
N TYR A 108 -16.06 4.61 10.99
CA TYR A 108 -17.23 3.75 11.15
C TYR A 108 -18.53 4.39 10.65
N SER A 109 -18.64 5.73 10.61
CA SER A 109 -19.72 6.41 9.87
C SER A 109 -19.64 6.11 8.37
N ALA A 110 -18.43 6.12 7.77
CA ALA A 110 -18.26 5.77 6.37
C ALA A 110 -18.60 4.30 6.10
N ILE A 111 -18.16 3.39 6.99
CA ILE A 111 -18.51 1.96 6.91
C ILE A 111 -20.03 1.81 7.04
N GLN A 112 -20.68 2.40 8.05
CA GLN A 112 -22.13 2.33 8.25
C GLN A 112 -22.90 2.83 7.02
N PHE A 113 -22.44 3.93 6.41
CA PHE A 113 -23.04 4.45 5.19
C PHE A 113 -22.96 3.47 4.01
N LEU A 114 -21.84 2.76 3.85
CA LEU A 114 -21.63 1.80 2.77
C LEU A 114 -22.32 0.45 3.00
N THR A 115 -22.46 0.04 4.26
CA THR A 115 -22.93 -1.31 4.63
C THR A 115 -24.36 -1.33 5.14
N GLY A 116 -24.95 -0.15 5.43
CA GLY A 116 -26.22 -0.03 6.13
C GLY A 116 -26.14 -0.45 7.61
N GLY A 117 -24.95 -0.63 8.17
CA GLY A 117 -24.77 -1.17 9.52
C GLY A 117 -24.88 -2.70 9.60
N GLU A 118 -24.95 -3.39 8.45
CA GLU A 118 -25.00 -4.85 8.40
C GLU A 118 -23.61 -5.48 8.55
N VAL A 119 -23.53 -6.58 9.31
CA VAL A 119 -22.27 -7.25 9.65
C VAL A 119 -21.60 -7.85 8.42
N PHE A 120 -22.35 -8.59 7.59
CA PHE A 120 -21.76 -9.29 6.44
C PHE A 120 -21.07 -8.36 5.44
N PRO A 121 -21.73 -7.31 4.90
CA PRO A 121 -21.05 -6.37 4.00
C PRO A 121 -19.92 -5.61 4.69
N ALA A 122 -19.99 -5.38 6.01
CA ALA A 122 -18.88 -4.81 6.77
C ALA A 122 -17.66 -5.74 6.78
N GLN A 123 -17.83 -7.03 7.09
CA GLN A 123 -16.73 -8.01 7.09
C GLN A 123 -16.02 -8.15 5.74
N VAL A 124 -16.69 -7.80 4.63
CA VAL A 124 -16.10 -7.86 3.28
C VAL A 124 -15.19 -6.67 3.01
N ILE A 125 -15.44 -5.52 3.63
CA ILE A 125 -14.72 -4.26 3.35
C ILE A 125 -13.81 -3.81 4.51
N TYR A 126 -13.98 -4.40 5.69
CA TYR A 126 -13.32 -4.06 6.95
C TYR A 126 -13.06 -5.34 7.76
#